data_AF-A0A2J7Q4J0-F1
#
_entry.id   AF-A0A2J7Q4J0-F1
#
_cell.length_a   1.000
_cell.length_b   1.000
_cell.length_c   1.000
_cell.angle_alpha   90.00
_cell.angle_beta   90.00
_cell.angle_gamma   90.00
#
_symmetry.space_group_name_H-M   'P 1'
#
loop_
_entity.id
_entity.type
_entity.pdbx_description
1 polymer ?
#
loop_
_entity_poly.entity_id
_entity_poly.type
_entity_poly.pdbx_seq_one_letter_code
_entity_poly.pdbx_strand_id
1 'polypeptide(L)'
;MKCERGSSSTHIQSVYINDLHNLELYCVSQQEVVEESLSEEEEEVTAKKQSSGTIREMLKAWETVASYIEKHHPNKAVAMRATDLFNDNAVFHYHQILKRRQKQMSQDSFVVRKN
;
A
#
# COMPACT_ATOMS: atom_id res chain seq x y z
N MET A 1 24.56 11.69 43.96
CA MET A 1 23.57 12.22 43.00
C MET A 1 24.00 11.81 41.60
N LYS A 2 23.32 10.87 40.96
CA LYS A 2 23.55 10.52 39.55
C LYS A 2 22.40 11.09 38.73
N CYS A 3 22.76 11.98 37.80
CA CYS A 3 21.87 12.49 36.77
C CYS A 3 21.74 11.42 35.68
N GLU A 4 20.53 10.93 35.44
CA GLU A 4 20.18 10.20 34.23
C GLU A 4 18.97 10.88 33.59
N ARG A 5 19.24 11.79 32.65
CA ARG A 5 18.27 12.26 31.67
C ARG A 5 18.94 12.28 30.32
N GLY A 6 18.58 11.31 29.48
CA GLY A 6 19.10 11.23 28.11
C GLY A 6 18.73 9.92 27.43
N SER A 7 17.44 9.59 27.34
CA SER A 7 16.99 8.44 26.53
C SER A 7 15.59 8.65 25.94
N SER A 8 15.35 9.83 25.33
CA SER A 8 14.11 10.08 24.56
C SER A 8 14.37 10.49 23.11
N SER A 9 15.63 10.71 22.70
CA SER A 9 15.94 11.22 21.36
C SER A 9 16.09 10.12 20.29
N THR A 10 16.53 8.92 20.67
CA THR A 10 16.89 7.86 19.70
C THR A 10 15.68 7.07 19.21
N HIS A 11 14.62 6.94 20.03
CA HIS A 11 13.40 6.24 19.65
C HIS A 11 12.52 7.06 18.69
N ILE A 12 12.48 8.39 18.86
CA ILE A 12 11.71 9.28 17.98
C ILE A 12 12.37 9.36 16.60
N GLN A 13 13.72 9.40 16.54
CA GLN A 13 14.46 9.39 15.29
C GLN A 13 14.27 8.07 14.51
N SER A 14 14.20 6.91 15.18
CA SER A 14 14.01 5.63 14.49
C SER A 14 12.61 5.47 13.87
N VAL A 15 11.57 6.05 14.49
CA VAL A 15 10.21 6.02 13.95
C VAL A 15 10.11 6.87 12.68
N TYR A 16 10.67 8.08 12.71
CA TYR A 16 10.63 9.00 11.57
C TYR A 16 11.39 8.47 10.34
N ILE A 17 12.51 7.78 10.55
CA ILE A 17 13.30 7.17 9.47
C ILE A 17 12.55 5.99 8.85
N ASN A 18 11.86 5.19 9.67
CA ASN A 18 11.09 4.05 9.18
C ASN A 18 9.87 4.51 8.36
N ASP A 19 9.20 5.58 8.78
CA ASP A 19 8.05 6.15 8.07
C ASP A 19 8.48 6.77 6.72
N LEU A 20 9.64 7.42 6.67
CA LEU A 20 10.21 7.97 5.44
C LEU A 20 10.59 6.87 4.44
N HIS A 21 11.17 5.76 4.92
CA HIS A 21 11.55 4.63 4.08
C HIS A 21 10.32 3.88 3.54
N ASN A 22 9.22 3.83 4.31
CA ASN A 22 7.95 3.28 3.84
C ASN A 22 7.30 4.16 2.76
N LEU A 23 7.37 5.48 2.90
CA LEU A 23 6.87 6.41 1.89
C LEU A 23 7.71 6.35 0.59
N GLU A 24 9.02 6.24 0.70
CA GLU A 24 9.92 6.11 -0.45
C GLU A 24 9.69 4.80 -1.21
N LEU A 25 9.55 3.67 -0.49
CA LEU A 25 9.16 2.39 -1.09
C LEU A 25 7.78 2.46 -1.77
N TYR A 26 6.83 3.18 -1.17
CA TYR A 26 5.50 3.39 -1.76
C TYR A 26 5.55 4.21 -3.04
N CYS A 27 6.35 5.28 -3.08
CA CYS A 27 6.56 6.12 -4.27
C CYS A 27 7.26 5.35 -5.39
N VAL A 28 8.32 4.61 -5.09
CA VAL A 28 9.06 3.80 -6.08
C VAL A 28 8.16 2.71 -6.66
N SER A 29 7.33 2.06 -5.83
CA SER A 29 6.34 1.08 -6.29
C SER A 29 5.26 1.71 -7.19
N GLN A 30 4.85 2.95 -6.96
CA GLN A 30 3.93 3.65 -7.87
C GLN A 30 4.60 4.03 -9.20
N GLN A 31 5.88 4.38 -9.20
CA GLN A 31 6.60 4.80 -10.40
C GLN A 31 6.95 3.63 -11.32
N GLU A 32 7.36 2.49 -10.77
CA GLU A 32 7.57 1.25 -11.52
C GLU A 32 6.27 0.73 -12.16
N VAL A 33 5.14 1.02 -11.52
CA VAL A 33 3.79 0.63 -12.00
C VAL A 33 3.28 1.48 -13.16
N VAL A 34 3.73 2.73 -13.31
CA VAL A 34 3.29 3.61 -14.41
C VAL A 34 3.86 3.17 -15.76
N GLU A 35 5.09 2.64 -15.78
CA GLU A 35 5.73 2.16 -17.01
C GLU A 35 5.21 0.79 -17.48
N GLU A 36 4.66 -0.04 -16.59
CA GLU A 36 4.25 -1.42 -16.92
C GLU A 36 2.77 -1.56 -17.36
N SER A 37 2.00 -0.46 -17.39
CA SER A 37 0.56 -0.47 -17.72
C SER A 37 0.20 -0.85 -19.17
N LEU A 38 1.17 -1.21 -20.01
CA LEU A 38 0.96 -1.47 -21.44
C LEU A 38 0.77 -2.95 -21.80
N SER A 39 0.68 -3.87 -20.83
CA SER A 39 0.43 -5.29 -21.12
C SER A 39 -0.69 -5.86 -20.24
N GLU A 40 -1.92 -5.44 -20.53
CA GLU A 40 -3.11 -6.22 -20.20
C GLU A 40 -3.21 -7.37 -21.20
N GLU A 41 -3.14 -8.64 -20.78
CA GLU A 41 -3.96 -9.73 -21.31
C GLU A 41 -3.74 -11.07 -20.56
N GLU A 42 -4.88 -11.71 -20.24
CA GLU A 42 -5.14 -13.13 -19.94
C GLU A 42 -5.16 -13.72 -18.50
N GLU A 43 -6.12 -14.66 -18.35
CA GLU A 43 -6.46 -15.66 -17.31
C GLU A 43 -7.17 -15.23 -15.99
N GLU A 44 -8.29 -15.81 -15.53
CA GLU A 44 -9.26 -16.80 -16.01
C GLU A 44 -10.46 -16.78 -14.99
N VAL A 45 -11.71 -16.92 -15.49
CA VAL A 45 -12.96 -17.53 -14.92
C VAL A 45 -13.70 -16.96 -13.67
N THR A 46 -14.92 -16.46 -13.93
CA THR A 46 -16.19 -16.50 -13.13
C THR A 46 -16.51 -15.54 -11.97
N ALA A 47 -15.95 -14.36 -11.96
CA ALA A 47 -16.65 -13.15 -11.49
C ALA A 47 -16.19 -12.00 -12.38
N LYS A 48 -16.92 -10.88 -12.47
CA LYS A 48 -16.36 -9.63 -13.03
C LYS A 48 -15.15 -9.24 -12.16
N LYS A 49 -13.97 -9.82 -12.43
CA LYS A 49 -12.74 -9.65 -11.67
C LYS A 49 -12.27 -8.25 -12.01
N GLN A 50 -12.33 -7.32 -11.05
CA GLN A 50 -11.93 -5.92 -11.28
C GLN A 50 -10.51 -5.86 -11.86
N SER A 51 -10.28 -5.01 -12.85
CA SER A 51 -8.95 -4.84 -13.45
C SER A 51 -7.94 -4.34 -12.41
N SER A 52 -6.65 -4.55 -12.65
CA SER A 52 -5.61 -4.05 -11.73
C SER A 52 -5.62 -2.52 -11.67
N GLY A 53 -5.98 -1.86 -12.76
CA GLY A 53 -6.20 -0.41 -12.81
C GLY A 53 -7.30 0.03 -11.84
N THR A 54 -8.49 -0.56 -11.91
CA THR A 54 -9.61 -0.22 -11.00
C THR A 54 -9.26 -0.46 -9.53
N ILE A 55 -8.50 -1.52 -9.22
CA ILE A 55 -8.06 -1.79 -7.84
C ILE A 55 -7.08 -0.71 -7.37
N ARG A 56 -6.15 -0.28 -8.22
CA ARG A 56 -5.21 0.81 -7.91
C ARG A 56 -5.93 2.14 -7.70
N GLU A 57 -6.93 2.44 -8.51
CA GLU A 57 -7.78 3.63 -8.34
C GLU A 57 -8.50 3.61 -7.00
N MET A 58 -9.07 2.48 -6.61
CA MET A 58 -9.73 2.32 -5.31
C MET A 58 -8.76 2.56 -4.14
N LEU A 59 -7.53 2.04 -4.23
CA LEU A 59 -6.49 2.25 -3.21
C LEU A 59 -6.10 3.73 -3.11
N LYS A 60 -5.91 4.43 -4.23
CA LYS A 60 -5.63 5.88 -4.26
C LYS A 60 -6.76 6.72 -3.68
N ALA A 61 -8.01 6.36 -4.00
CA ALA A 61 -9.18 7.02 -3.44
C ALA A 61 -9.24 6.85 -1.91
N TRP A 62 -8.97 5.63 -1.42
CA TRP A 62 -8.89 5.38 0.02
C TRP A 62 -7.80 6.19 0.71
N GLU A 63 -6.59 6.25 0.14
CA GLU A 63 -5.48 7.05 0.68
C GLU A 63 -5.88 8.53 0.86
N THR A 64 -6.57 9.08 -0.14
CA THR A 64 -7.08 10.45 -0.09
C THR A 64 -8.12 10.63 1.03
N VAL A 65 -9.05 9.69 1.17
CA VAL A 65 -10.07 9.71 2.22
C VAL A 65 -9.44 9.58 3.61
N ALA A 66 -8.52 8.64 3.79
CA ALA A 66 -7.82 8.42 5.04
C ALA A 66 -7.05 9.67 5.48
N SER A 67 -6.32 10.31 4.56
CA SER A 67 -5.62 11.58 4.81
C SER A 67 -6.58 12.70 5.25
N TYR A 68 -7.73 12.82 4.58
CA TYR A 68 -8.73 13.83 4.94
C TYR A 68 -9.34 13.57 6.33
N ILE A 69 -9.67 12.32 6.64
CA ILE A 69 -10.16 11.91 7.95
C ILE A 69 -9.13 12.22 9.04
N GLU A 70 -7.87 11.84 8.82
CA GLU A 70 -6.78 12.09 9.77
C GLU A 70 -6.62 13.59 10.03
N LYS A 71 -6.68 14.43 9.00
CA LYS A 71 -6.52 15.89 9.15
C LYS A 71 -7.71 16.54 9.84
N HIS A 72 -8.94 16.19 9.45
CA HIS A 72 -10.12 16.98 9.78
C HIS A 72 -11.01 16.39 10.88
N HIS A 73 -10.92 15.10 11.19
CA HIS A 73 -11.84 14.51 12.17
C HIS A 73 -11.53 15.03 13.59
N PRO A 74 -12.53 15.52 14.34
CA PRO A 74 -12.32 16.12 15.66
C PRO A 74 -11.95 15.06 16.72
N ASN A 75 -12.43 13.83 16.56
CA ASN A 75 -12.08 12.72 17.44
C ASN A 75 -11.07 11.78 16.75
N LYS A 76 -9.78 11.97 17.01
CA LYS A 76 -8.72 11.19 16.38
C LYS A 76 -8.77 9.70 16.72
N ALA A 77 -9.13 9.35 17.95
CA ALA A 77 -9.20 7.95 18.39
C ALA A 77 -10.30 7.17 17.67
N VAL A 78 -11.47 7.79 17.45
CA VAL A 78 -12.56 7.17 16.68
C VAL A 78 -12.17 7.04 15.20
N ALA A 79 -11.58 8.09 14.63
CA ALA A 79 -11.12 8.09 13.25
C ALA A 79 -10.10 6.97 12.98
N MET A 80 -9.07 6.86 13.84
CA MET A 80 -8.04 5.83 13.72
C MET A 80 -8.64 4.41 13.74
N ARG A 81 -9.54 4.13 14.70
CA ARG A 81 -10.22 2.81 14.74
C ARG A 81 -11.02 2.51 13.47
N ALA A 82 -11.70 3.50 12.90
CA ALA A 82 -12.45 3.32 11.66
C ALA A 82 -11.52 3.09 10.46
N THR A 83 -10.41 3.83 10.38
CA THR A 83 -9.36 3.65 9.37
C THR A 83 -8.74 2.26 9.46
N ASP A 84 -8.35 1.81 10.66
CA ASP A 84 -7.76 0.48 10.89
C ASP A 84 -8.73 -0.63 10.46
N LEU A 85 -10.01 -0.51 10.87
CA LEU A 85 -11.04 -1.48 10.49
C LEU A 85 -11.22 -1.57 8.96
N PHE A 86 -11.18 -0.45 8.24
CA PHE A 86 -11.26 -0.46 6.79
C PHE A 86 -9.99 -1.01 6.14
N ASN A 87 -8.82 -0.72 6.72
CA ASN A 87 -7.55 -1.24 6.25
C ASN A 87 -7.52 -2.77 6.30
N ASP A 88 -7.91 -3.36 7.42
CA ASP A 88 -7.92 -4.81 7.62
C ASP A 88 -8.95 -5.52 6.72
N ASN A 89 -10.16 -4.95 6.58
CA ASN A 89 -11.28 -5.62 5.92
C ASN A 89 -11.38 -5.36 4.41
N ALA A 90 -10.79 -4.28 3.88
CA ALA A 90 -10.93 -3.92 2.47
C ALA A 90 -9.58 -3.70 1.79
N VAL A 91 -8.76 -2.79 2.33
CA VAL A 91 -7.51 -2.35 1.70
C VAL A 91 -6.51 -3.50 1.61
N PHE A 92 -6.39 -4.27 2.68
CA PHE A 92 -5.54 -5.46 2.72
C PHE A 92 -5.91 -6.44 1.61
N HIS A 93 -7.22 -6.70 1.39
CA HIS A 93 -7.67 -7.60 0.34
C HIS A 93 -7.26 -7.11 -1.05
N TYR A 94 -7.41 -5.81 -1.34
CA TYR A 94 -6.97 -5.22 -2.60
C TYR A 94 -5.45 -5.35 -2.82
N HIS A 95 -4.64 -5.10 -1.79
CA HIS A 95 -3.19 -5.33 -1.88
C HIS A 95 -2.84 -6.78 -2.14
N GLN A 96 -3.53 -7.73 -1.51
CA GLN A 96 -3.31 -9.16 -1.76
C GLN A 96 -3.63 -9.55 -3.19
N ILE A 97 -4.70 -8.98 -3.78
CA ILE A 97 -5.05 -9.23 -5.18
C ILE A 97 -3.94 -8.72 -6.10
N LEU A 98 -3.46 -7.49 -5.91
CA LEU A 98 -2.37 -6.94 -6.72
C LEU A 98 -1.08 -7.76 -6.57
N LYS A 99 -0.71 -8.13 -5.35
CA LYS A 99 0.48 -8.94 -5.07
C LYS A 99 0.44 -10.30 -5.76
N ARG A 100 -0.74 -10.93 -5.84
CA ARG A 100 -0.93 -12.20 -6.56
C ARG A 100 -0.76 -12.01 -8.07
N ARG A 101 -1.35 -10.96 -8.64
CA ARG A 101 -1.25 -10.66 -10.08
C ARG A 101 0.17 -10.33 -10.52
N GLN A 102 0.91 -9.54 -9.72
CA GLN A 102 2.31 -9.23 -10.00
C GLN A 102 3.18 -10.49 -10.04
N LYS A 103 2.96 -11.43 -9.12
CA LYS A 103 3.66 -12.72 -9.13
C LYS A 103 3.33 -13.56 -10.36
N GLN A 104 2.06 -13.60 -10.79
CA GLN A 104 1.65 -14.33 -11.99
C GLN A 104 2.35 -13.77 -13.24
N MET A 105 2.33 -12.44 -13.43
CA MET A 105 3.06 -11.80 -14.55
C MET A 105 4.57 -12.09 -14.54
N SER A 106 5.19 -12.14 -13.36
CA SER A 106 6.62 -12.49 -13.24
C SER A 106 6.91 -13.96 -13.62
N GLN A 107 5.95 -14.86 -13.45
CA GLN A 107 6.07 -16.27 -13.83
C GLN A 107 5.86 -16.45 -15.34
N ASP A 108 4.84 -15.79 -15.89
CA ASP A 108 4.48 -15.92 -17.31
C ASP A 108 5.60 -15.36 -18.21
N SER A 109 6.17 -14.22 -17.84
CA SER A 109 7.30 -13.61 -18.56
C SER A 109 8.57 -14.47 -18.55
N PHE A 110 8.77 -15.31 -17.53
CA PHE A 110 9.87 -16.27 -17.48
C PHE A 110 9.65 -17.45 -18.43
N VAL A 111 8.40 -17.91 -18.56
CA VAL A 111 8.04 -18.99 -19.49
C VAL A 111 8.18 -18.53 -20.94
N VAL A 112 7.72 -17.32 -21.28
CA VAL A 112 7.80 -16.78 -22.64
C VAL A 112 9.25 -16.63 -23.14
N ARG A 113 10.21 -16.29 -22.26
CA ARG A 113 11.63 -16.16 -22.64
C ARG A 113 12.36 -17.49 -22.89
N LYS A 114 11.76 -18.62 -22.54
CA LYS A 114 12.43 -19.93 -22.57
C LYS A 114 12.11 -20.77 -23.82
N ASN A 115 11.28 -20.23 -24.72
CA ASN A 115 10.98 -20.76 -26.05
C ASN A 115 11.65 -19.92 -27.13
#